data_AF-A0A2G6NJ19-F1
#
_entry.id   AF-A0A2G6NJ19-F1
#
_cell.length_a   1.000
_cell.length_b   1.000
_cell.length_c   1.000
_cell.angle_alpha   90.00
_cell.angle_beta   90.00
_cell.angle_gamma   90.00
#
_symmetry.space_group_name_H-M   'P 1'
#
loop_
_entity.id
_entity.type
_entity.pdbx_description
1 polymer ?
#
loop_
_entity_poly.entity_id
_entity_poly.type
_entity_poly.pdbx_seq_one_letter_code
_entity_poly.pdbx_strand_id
1 'polypeptide(L)'
;MRIDLRDGKVTADPRCDRLEHFDERSKSYRVDLLGAEQQKTVRWEVPVQLDQGMEGACVGFGISHALAVHGVRVDNLSARQLYWATQLSDAWRGGAYPGACPHYEGTAVLYGLKTTKELGLIGGYTWAFSLADVIDGLQHGPAVLGCRWSQGMASTDAHGFVVYDDQALVGGHCACITGADIRYRFLTIKNSWGTGWGANGCCHISFPDFEKLLANKGEVAFIQQVQKIQKGE
;
A
#
# COMPACT_ATOMS: atom_id res chain seq x y z
N MET A 1 18.17 16.00 0.33
CA MET A 1 18.94 15.04 1.16
C MET A 1 18.76 13.68 0.51
N ARG A 2 19.83 12.91 0.24
CA ARG A 2 19.70 11.53 -0.27
C ARG A 2 19.62 10.60 0.94
N ILE A 3 18.70 9.65 0.91
CA ILE A 3 18.49 8.69 1.99
C ILE A 3 18.81 7.30 1.45
N ASP A 4 19.68 6.60 2.16
CA ASP A 4 20.11 5.24 1.80
C ASP A 4 19.01 4.24 2.19
N LEU A 5 18.65 3.41 1.22
CA LEU A 5 17.69 2.34 1.37
C LEU A 5 18.40 1.01 1.60
N ARG A 6 17.70 0.05 2.23
CA ARG A 6 18.28 -1.26 2.58
C ARG A 6 18.68 -2.14 1.39
N ASP A 7 18.21 -1.84 0.18
CA ASP A 7 18.64 -2.51 -1.06
C ASP A 7 19.84 -1.82 -1.75
N GLY A 8 20.46 -0.83 -1.10
CA GLY A 8 21.59 -0.06 -1.63
C GLY A 8 21.20 1.04 -2.61
N LYS A 9 19.90 1.25 -2.87
CA LYS A 9 19.42 2.41 -3.62
C LYS A 9 19.31 3.63 -2.73
N VAL A 10 19.00 4.77 -3.35
CA VAL A 10 18.69 6.02 -2.66
C VAL A 10 17.33 6.54 -3.06
N THR A 11 16.64 7.18 -2.13
CA THR A 11 15.44 7.96 -2.43
C THR A 11 15.69 9.45 -2.25
N ALA A 12 15.00 10.26 -3.06
CA ALA A 12 15.00 11.72 -2.93
C ALA A 12 13.98 12.22 -1.89
N ASP A 13 12.99 11.38 -1.54
CA ASP A 13 11.98 11.67 -0.53
C ASP A 13 11.95 10.55 0.52
N PRO A 14 12.25 10.82 1.81
CA PRO A 14 12.20 9.81 2.87
C PRO A 14 10.91 9.03 2.91
N ARG A 15 9.80 9.68 2.57
CA ARG A 15 8.47 9.08 2.66
C ARG A 15 8.23 8.02 1.58
N CYS A 16 9.10 7.99 0.56
CA CYS A 16 9.09 7.06 -0.55
C CYS A 16 10.25 6.06 -0.40
N ASP A 17 10.14 5.15 0.55
CA ASP A 17 11.16 4.16 0.94
C ASP A 17 10.86 2.70 0.54
N ARG A 18 9.67 2.40 -0.02
CA ARG A 18 9.29 1.02 -0.38
C ARG A 18 10.32 0.39 -1.33
N LEU A 19 10.77 -0.81 -0.98
CA LEU A 19 11.68 -1.63 -1.77
C LEU A 19 10.93 -2.57 -2.71
N GLU A 20 11.48 -2.80 -3.90
CA GLU A 20 10.93 -3.74 -4.88
C GLU A 20 11.39 -5.15 -4.51
N HIS A 21 10.46 -6.02 -4.11
CA HIS A 21 10.76 -7.40 -3.83
C HIS A 21 9.56 -8.29 -4.14
N PHE A 22 9.66 -9.03 -5.24
CA PHE A 22 8.59 -9.88 -5.77
C PHE A 22 8.95 -11.36 -5.59
N ASP A 23 7.93 -12.18 -5.36
CA ASP A 23 8.04 -13.63 -5.27
C ASP A 23 7.15 -14.26 -6.35
N GLU A 24 7.73 -15.09 -7.22
CA GLU A 24 7.00 -15.75 -8.31
C GLU A 24 5.85 -16.62 -7.78
N ARG A 25 5.97 -17.15 -6.56
CA ARG A 25 4.89 -17.93 -5.92
C ARG A 25 3.64 -17.11 -5.66
N SER A 26 3.74 -15.78 -5.57
CA SER A 26 2.58 -14.89 -5.40
C SER A 26 1.55 -15.03 -6.54
N LYS A 27 1.98 -15.44 -7.74
CA LYS A 27 1.09 -15.68 -8.89
C LYS A 27 0.07 -16.79 -8.64
N SER A 28 0.39 -17.73 -7.75
CA SER A 28 -0.54 -18.79 -7.31
C SER A 28 -1.60 -18.32 -6.32
N TYR A 29 -1.51 -17.07 -5.84
CA TYR A 29 -2.43 -16.45 -4.89
C TYR A 29 -3.12 -15.23 -5.51
N ARG A 30 -3.48 -15.32 -6.80
CA ARG A 30 -4.24 -14.27 -7.49
C ARG A 30 -5.64 -14.14 -6.87
N VAL A 31 -6.18 -12.93 -6.84
CA VAL A 31 -7.59 -12.69 -6.51
C VAL A 31 -8.51 -13.48 -7.44
N ASP A 32 -9.64 -13.92 -6.90
CA ASP A 32 -10.69 -14.52 -7.70
C ASP A 32 -11.33 -13.46 -8.59
N LEU A 33 -11.41 -13.75 -9.89
CA LEU A 33 -12.01 -12.84 -10.86
C LEU A 33 -13.52 -12.91 -10.78
N LEU A 34 -14.15 -11.74 -10.81
CA LEU A 34 -15.58 -11.60 -11.00
C LEU A 34 -15.87 -11.45 -12.50
N GLY A 35 -17.09 -11.78 -12.91
CA GLY A 35 -17.55 -11.43 -14.26
C GLY A 35 -17.65 -9.91 -14.40
N ALA A 36 -17.30 -9.35 -15.56
CA ALA A 36 -17.31 -7.90 -15.79
C ALA A 36 -18.66 -7.22 -15.46
N GLU A 37 -19.78 -7.93 -15.61
CA GLU A 37 -21.13 -7.43 -15.26
C GLU A 37 -21.34 -7.24 -13.75
N GLN A 38 -20.48 -7.81 -12.91
CA GLN A 38 -20.54 -7.71 -11.45
C GLN A 38 -19.72 -6.53 -10.92
N GLN A 39 -18.90 -5.90 -11.76
CA GLN A 39 -18.05 -4.77 -11.36
C GLN A 39 -18.88 -3.51 -11.15
N LYS A 40 -18.77 -2.93 -9.95
CA LYS A 40 -19.49 -1.71 -9.57
C LYS A 40 -18.53 -0.66 -9.06
N THR A 41 -18.94 0.61 -9.15
CA THR A 41 -18.29 1.68 -8.41
C THR A 41 -18.37 1.37 -6.92
N VAL A 42 -17.22 1.35 -6.26
CA VAL A 42 -17.08 0.99 -4.85
C VAL A 42 -16.19 2.02 -4.15
N ARG A 43 -16.51 2.32 -2.89
CA ARG A 43 -15.72 3.16 -2.01
C ARG A 43 -15.80 2.62 -0.58
N TRP A 44 -14.65 2.30 -0.02
CA TRP A 44 -14.48 1.89 1.36
C TRP A 44 -14.13 3.11 2.21
N GLU A 45 -14.82 3.27 3.34
CA GLU A 45 -14.47 4.29 4.31
C GLU A 45 -13.26 3.86 5.13
N VAL A 46 -12.25 4.73 5.21
CA VAL A 46 -11.10 4.53 6.08
C VAL A 46 -11.34 5.32 7.37
N PRO A 47 -11.54 4.65 8.52
CA PRO A 47 -11.98 5.33 9.75
C PRO A 47 -10.85 6.09 10.47
N VAL A 48 -9.66 6.17 9.87
CA VAL A 48 -8.46 6.74 10.48
C VAL A 48 -7.72 7.64 9.49
N GLN A 49 -7.07 8.67 10.03
CA GLN A 49 -6.15 9.54 9.32
C GLN A 49 -4.75 9.29 9.87
N LEU A 50 -3.89 8.68 9.05
CA LEU A 50 -2.51 8.41 9.43
C LEU A 50 -1.55 9.40 8.76
N ASP A 51 -0.47 9.71 9.47
CA ASP A 51 0.62 10.57 9.00
C ASP A 51 1.96 9.96 9.43
N GLN A 52 2.73 9.49 8.45
CA GLN A 52 4.07 8.95 8.66
C GLN A 52 5.10 10.04 8.97
N GLY A 53 4.74 11.32 8.78
CA GLY A 53 5.65 12.44 8.89
C GLY A 53 6.76 12.32 7.83
N MET A 54 8.01 12.39 8.28
CA MET A 54 9.20 12.31 7.43
C MET A 54 9.93 10.97 7.55
N GLU A 55 9.32 9.96 8.17
CA GLU A 55 9.90 8.61 8.24
C GLU A 55 9.50 7.81 6.99
N GLY A 56 10.41 6.97 6.51
CA GLY A 56 10.13 5.99 5.47
C GLY A 56 9.35 4.80 6.00
N ALA A 57 8.14 5.01 6.54
CA ALA A 57 7.34 3.93 7.11
C ALA A 57 6.17 3.51 6.19
N CYS A 58 6.21 3.83 4.90
CA CYS A 58 5.03 3.79 4.04
C CYS A 58 4.36 2.40 4.00
N VAL A 59 5.13 1.31 4.05
CA VAL A 59 4.60 -0.06 4.04
C VAL A 59 3.70 -0.34 5.26
N GLY A 60 4.17 0.00 6.45
CA GLY A 60 3.40 -0.18 7.68
C GLY A 60 2.11 0.65 7.69
N PHE A 61 2.18 1.87 7.15
CA PHE A 61 1.05 2.79 7.08
C PHE A 61 0.02 2.40 6.01
N GLY A 62 0.46 2.00 4.81
CA GLY A 62 -0.42 1.51 3.75
C GLY A 62 -1.20 0.27 4.17
N ILE A 63 -0.53 -0.69 4.82
CA ILE A 63 -1.18 -1.88 5.39
C ILE A 63 -2.14 -1.50 6.53
N SER A 64 -1.75 -0.56 7.40
CA SER A 64 -2.59 -0.11 8.52
C SER A 64 -3.90 0.52 8.06
N HIS A 65 -3.92 1.27 6.95
CA HIS A 65 -5.18 1.75 6.37
C HIS A 65 -6.09 0.61 5.93
N ALA A 66 -5.55 -0.44 5.28
CA ALA A 66 -6.35 -1.61 4.90
C ALA A 66 -6.88 -2.35 6.13
N LEU A 67 -6.06 -2.53 7.17
CA LEU A 67 -6.46 -3.10 8.46
C LEU A 67 -7.59 -2.30 9.12
N ALA A 68 -7.52 -0.97 9.08
CA ALA A 68 -8.52 -0.09 9.68
C ALA A 68 -9.91 -0.26 9.06
N VAL A 69 -10.00 -0.39 7.73
CA VAL A 69 -11.27 -0.67 7.03
C VAL A 69 -11.88 -1.99 7.49
N HIS A 70 -11.04 -2.98 7.81
CA HIS A 70 -11.46 -4.28 8.34
C HIS A 70 -11.69 -4.29 9.86
N GLY A 71 -11.72 -3.12 10.51
CA GLY A 71 -12.08 -2.97 11.91
C GLY A 71 -10.93 -3.17 12.91
N VAL A 72 -9.69 -3.31 12.44
CA VAL A 72 -8.52 -3.35 13.32
C VAL A 72 -8.21 -1.93 13.79
N ARG A 73 -8.09 -1.72 15.10
CA ARG A 73 -7.70 -0.42 15.66
C ARG A 73 -6.24 -0.14 15.34
N VAL A 74 -5.97 0.95 14.64
CA VAL A 74 -4.63 1.41 14.28
C VAL A 74 -4.47 2.91 14.56
N ASP A 75 -3.23 3.33 14.78
CA ASP A 75 -2.80 4.73 14.85
C ASP A 75 -1.38 4.88 14.27
N ASN A 76 -0.82 6.10 14.30
CA ASN A 76 0.52 6.37 13.78
C ASN A 76 1.62 5.55 14.50
N LEU A 77 1.43 5.22 15.78
CA LEU A 77 2.40 4.44 16.54
C LEU A 77 2.32 2.97 16.13
N SER A 78 1.12 2.38 16.07
CA SER A 78 0.96 0.99 15.67
C SER A 78 1.40 0.75 14.22
N ALA A 79 1.13 1.70 13.33
CA ALA A 79 1.55 1.63 11.92
C ALA A 79 3.08 1.65 11.78
N ARG A 80 3.75 2.50 12.55
CA ARG A 80 5.21 2.55 12.64
C ARG A 80 5.81 1.29 13.27
N GLN A 81 5.18 0.76 14.32
CA GLN A 81 5.60 -0.50 14.94
C GLN A 81 5.47 -1.68 13.97
N LEU A 82 4.43 -1.72 13.13
CA LEU A 82 4.31 -2.73 12.07
C LEU A 82 5.44 -2.61 11.04
N TYR A 83 5.80 -1.39 10.64
CA TYR A 83 6.96 -1.16 9.77
C TYR A 83 8.26 -1.68 10.40
N TRP A 84 8.54 -1.33 11.66
CA TRP A 84 9.73 -1.81 12.36
C TRP A 84 9.76 -3.33 12.54
N ALA A 85 8.63 -3.94 12.90
CA ALA A 85 8.50 -5.39 12.99
C ALA A 85 8.79 -6.06 11.63
N THR A 86 8.35 -5.43 10.55
CA THR A 86 8.63 -5.89 9.18
C THR A 86 10.13 -5.81 8.86
N GLN A 87 10.80 -4.74 9.25
CA GLN A 87 12.24 -4.62 9.03
C GLN A 87 13.06 -5.67 9.80
N LEU A 88 12.57 -6.09 10.97
CA LEU A 88 13.19 -7.14 11.78
C LEU A 88 12.99 -8.55 11.21
N SER A 89 11.94 -8.77 10.40
CA SER A 89 11.60 -10.08 9.82
C SER A 89 12.08 -10.25 8.37
N ASP A 90 12.41 -9.16 7.68
CA ASP A 90 12.81 -9.20 6.28
C ASP A 90 14.30 -9.59 6.08
N ALA A 91 14.69 -9.78 4.81
CA ALA A 91 15.99 -10.35 4.47
C ALA A 91 17.17 -9.36 4.54
N TRP A 92 16.92 -8.08 4.84
CA TRP A 92 17.97 -7.06 4.82
C TRP A 92 18.60 -6.85 6.20
N ARG A 93 19.80 -6.29 6.26
CA ARG A 93 20.43 -5.90 7.52
C ARG A 93 20.03 -4.47 7.91
N GLY A 94 20.03 -4.17 9.21
CA GLY A 94 19.74 -2.82 9.72
C GLY A 94 18.25 -2.47 9.70
N GLY A 95 17.92 -1.19 9.84
CA GLY A 95 16.54 -0.70 9.82
C GLY A 95 16.41 0.70 10.42
N ALA A 96 15.18 1.14 10.63
CA ALA A 96 14.82 2.44 11.20
C ALA A 96 14.24 2.32 12.63
N TYR A 97 14.13 1.09 13.15
CA TYR A 97 13.70 0.84 14.52
C TYR A 97 14.70 1.38 15.56
N PRO A 98 14.25 1.68 16.80
CA PRO A 98 15.13 2.13 17.87
C PRO A 98 16.30 1.17 18.11
N GLY A 99 17.53 1.68 18.00
CA GLY A 99 18.76 0.90 18.19
C GLY A 99 19.25 0.16 16.94
N ALA A 100 18.62 0.33 15.77
CA ALA A 100 19.09 -0.27 14.52
C ALA A 100 20.51 0.22 14.16
N CYS A 101 21.38 -0.72 13.80
CA CYS A 101 22.73 -0.44 13.32
C CYS A 101 23.15 -1.48 12.25
N PRO A 102 23.40 -1.07 10.99
CA PRO A 102 23.28 0.29 10.45
C PRO A 102 21.82 0.80 10.41
N HIS A 103 21.66 2.12 10.42
CA HIS A 103 20.36 2.76 10.23
C HIS A 103 20.05 2.88 8.73
N TYR A 104 18.90 2.34 8.31
CA TYR A 104 18.42 2.39 6.93
C TYR A 104 16.90 2.39 6.87
N GLU A 105 16.37 3.07 5.86
CA GLU A 105 14.94 3.07 5.56
C GLU A 105 14.58 1.99 4.54
N GLY A 106 13.29 1.67 4.47
CA GLY A 106 12.76 0.78 3.46
C GLY A 106 12.45 -0.62 3.96
N THR A 107 11.35 -1.13 3.43
CA THR A 107 11.02 -2.57 3.39
C THR A 107 10.12 -2.84 2.18
N ALA A 108 9.69 -4.08 1.96
CA ALA A 108 8.81 -4.45 0.85
C ALA A 108 7.42 -4.86 1.32
N VAL A 109 6.41 -4.63 0.45
CA VAL A 109 5.01 -4.95 0.73
C VAL A 109 4.83 -6.44 1.08
N LEU A 110 5.51 -7.35 0.37
CA LEU A 110 5.46 -8.78 0.65
C LEU A 110 5.88 -9.11 2.10
N TYR A 111 6.97 -8.52 2.60
CA TYR A 111 7.39 -8.75 3.99
C TYR A 111 6.42 -8.12 4.97
N GLY A 112 5.85 -6.95 4.64
CA GLY A 112 4.82 -6.31 5.45
C GLY A 112 3.59 -7.21 5.61
N LEU A 113 3.11 -7.82 4.53
CA LEU A 113 1.98 -8.74 4.54
C LEU A 113 2.29 -10.03 5.32
N LYS A 114 3.49 -10.62 5.15
CA LYS A 114 3.94 -11.78 5.93
C LYS A 114 3.99 -11.49 7.42
N THR A 115 4.61 -10.39 7.81
CA THR A 115 4.69 -9.94 9.21
C THR A 115 3.30 -9.70 9.79
N THR A 116 2.41 -9.05 9.03
CA THR A 116 1.02 -8.80 9.45
C THR A 116 0.27 -10.11 9.70
N LYS A 117 0.51 -11.14 8.86
CA LYS A 117 -0.05 -12.48 9.04
C LYS A 117 0.54 -13.19 10.26
N GLU A 118 1.85 -13.13 10.45
CA GLU A 118 2.56 -13.72 11.60
C GLU A 118 2.10 -13.11 12.94
N LEU A 119 1.79 -11.81 12.95
CA LEU A 119 1.19 -11.12 14.10
C LEU A 119 -0.29 -11.48 14.32
N GLY A 120 -0.90 -12.31 13.46
CA GLY A 120 -2.29 -12.75 13.58
C GLY A 120 -3.32 -11.68 13.28
N LEU A 121 -2.95 -10.59 12.60
CA LEU A 121 -3.88 -9.51 12.24
C LEU A 121 -4.70 -9.83 10.98
N ILE A 122 -4.20 -10.73 10.14
CA ILE A 122 -4.86 -11.20 8.90
C ILE A 122 -4.75 -12.73 8.81
N GLY A 123 -5.75 -13.37 8.20
CA GLY A 123 -5.71 -14.81 7.92
C GLY A 123 -4.84 -15.16 6.70
N GLY A 124 -4.72 -14.23 5.77
CA GLY A 124 -3.99 -14.41 4.52
C GLY A 124 -4.02 -13.15 3.66
N TYR A 125 -3.52 -13.26 2.43
CA TYR A 125 -3.54 -12.20 1.44
C TYR A 125 -3.48 -12.78 0.03
N THR A 126 -4.06 -12.06 -0.92
CA THR A 126 -4.07 -12.39 -2.35
C THR A 126 -3.54 -11.21 -3.16
N TRP A 127 -3.20 -11.45 -4.43
CA TRP A 127 -2.54 -10.48 -5.30
C TRP A 127 -3.38 -10.15 -6.53
N ALA A 128 -3.28 -8.91 -6.98
CA ALA A 128 -3.82 -8.46 -8.24
C ALA A 128 -2.69 -8.15 -9.22
N PHE A 129 -2.82 -8.66 -10.45
CA PHE A 129 -1.82 -8.52 -11.52
C PHE A 129 -2.34 -7.75 -12.73
N SER A 130 -3.58 -7.28 -12.68
CA SER A 130 -4.20 -6.45 -13.71
C SER A 130 -5.14 -5.42 -13.09
N LEU A 131 -5.53 -4.38 -13.84
CA LEU A 131 -6.56 -3.44 -13.38
C LEU A 131 -7.90 -4.15 -13.10
N ALA A 132 -8.26 -5.16 -13.89
CA ALA A 132 -9.47 -5.95 -13.66
C ALA A 132 -9.40 -6.68 -12.31
N ASP A 133 -8.26 -7.29 -11.99
CA ASP A 133 -8.03 -7.93 -10.69
C ASP A 133 -8.22 -6.93 -9.54
N VAL A 134 -7.70 -5.70 -9.70
CA VAL A 134 -7.84 -4.65 -8.68
C VAL A 134 -9.30 -4.26 -8.52
N ILE A 135 -10.04 -4.06 -9.61
CA ILE A 135 -11.46 -3.71 -9.57
C ILE A 135 -12.29 -4.81 -8.90
N ASP A 136 -12.01 -6.08 -9.22
CA ASP A 136 -12.70 -7.23 -8.65
C ASP A 136 -12.39 -7.39 -7.16
N GLY A 137 -11.12 -7.33 -6.78
CA GLY A 137 -10.72 -7.40 -5.37
C GLY A 137 -11.32 -6.26 -4.53
N LEU A 138 -11.45 -5.05 -5.11
CA LEU A 138 -12.06 -3.91 -4.44
C LEU A 138 -13.55 -4.10 -4.13
N GLN A 139 -14.24 -5.07 -4.75
CA GLN A 139 -15.60 -5.42 -4.35
C GLN A 139 -15.65 -6.09 -2.96
N HIS A 140 -14.50 -6.57 -2.45
CA HIS A 140 -14.41 -7.33 -1.20
C HIS A 140 -13.62 -6.62 -0.09
N GLY A 141 -12.79 -5.64 -0.42
CA GLY A 141 -12.05 -4.87 0.57
C GLY A 141 -11.08 -3.87 -0.07
N PRO A 142 -10.41 -3.04 0.75
CA PRO A 142 -9.35 -2.17 0.26
C PRO A 142 -8.11 -2.98 -0.15
N ALA A 143 -7.27 -2.37 -0.98
CA ALA A 143 -6.03 -2.97 -1.43
C ALA A 143 -4.82 -2.24 -0.85
N VAL A 144 -3.76 -2.97 -0.54
CA VAL A 144 -2.42 -2.43 -0.27
C VAL A 144 -1.73 -2.26 -1.62
N LEU A 145 -1.28 -1.04 -1.92
CA LEU A 145 -0.58 -0.69 -3.15
C LEU A 145 0.89 -0.47 -2.84
N GLY A 146 1.79 -1.20 -3.51
CA GLY A 146 3.19 -0.84 -3.63
C GLY A 146 3.48 -0.34 -5.05
N CYS A 147 4.16 0.79 -5.20
CA CYS A 147 4.48 1.32 -6.52
C CYS A 147 5.76 2.14 -6.55
N ARG A 148 6.24 2.45 -7.75
CA ARG A 148 7.18 3.56 -7.95
C ARG A 148 6.39 4.86 -7.93
N TRP A 149 6.77 5.79 -7.08
CA TRP A 149 6.13 7.09 -6.95
C TRP A 149 6.80 8.08 -7.90
N SER A 150 6.02 8.79 -8.71
CA SER A 150 6.52 9.82 -9.62
C SER A 150 6.33 11.22 -9.06
N GLN A 151 7.05 12.20 -9.62
CA GLN A 151 6.92 13.61 -9.24
C GLN A 151 5.49 14.13 -9.42
N GLY A 152 4.81 13.70 -10.49
CA GLY A 152 3.39 14.04 -10.74
C GLY A 152 2.40 13.49 -9.72
N MET A 153 2.87 12.64 -8.79
CA MET A 153 2.10 12.14 -7.66
C MET A 153 2.44 12.85 -6.34
N ALA A 154 3.35 13.82 -6.32
CA ALA A 154 3.69 14.57 -5.12
C ALA A 154 2.57 15.52 -4.65
N SER A 155 1.65 15.90 -5.54
CA SER A 155 0.49 16.75 -5.28
C SER A 155 -0.67 16.36 -6.19
N THR A 156 -1.89 16.73 -5.80
CA THR A 156 -3.08 16.57 -6.65
C THR A 156 -3.38 17.84 -7.43
N ASP A 157 -4.09 17.70 -8.55
CA ASP A 157 -4.76 18.82 -9.20
C ASP A 157 -6.00 19.30 -8.41
N ALA A 158 -6.72 20.28 -8.96
CA ALA A 158 -7.93 20.85 -8.34
C ALA A 158 -9.09 19.86 -8.18
N HIS A 159 -9.05 18.72 -8.89
CA HIS A 159 -10.04 17.65 -8.81
C HIS A 159 -9.55 16.44 -8.00
N GLY A 160 -8.38 16.54 -7.37
CA GLY A 160 -7.82 15.49 -6.53
C GLY A 160 -7.04 14.43 -7.31
N PHE A 161 -6.77 14.61 -8.60
CA PHE A 161 -6.04 13.65 -9.41
C PHE A 161 -4.52 13.81 -9.30
N VAL A 162 -3.82 12.67 -9.27
CA VAL A 162 -2.37 12.59 -9.50
C VAL A 162 -2.10 12.10 -10.92
N VAL A 163 -0.92 12.45 -11.45
CA VAL A 163 -0.45 12.00 -12.76
C VAL A 163 0.76 11.09 -12.58
N TYR A 164 0.69 9.89 -13.16
CA TYR A 164 1.83 8.97 -13.16
C TYR A 164 2.73 9.20 -14.38
N ASP A 165 4.04 9.27 -14.13
CA ASP A 165 5.07 9.46 -15.15
C ASP A 165 6.29 8.60 -14.79
N ASP A 166 6.57 7.58 -15.61
CA ASP A 166 7.65 6.64 -15.37
C ASP A 166 9.04 7.19 -15.71
N GLN A 167 9.13 8.39 -16.30
CA GLN A 167 10.37 9.09 -16.55
C GLN A 167 10.78 10.02 -15.39
N ALA A 168 9.87 10.29 -14.46
CA ALA A 168 10.05 11.24 -13.37
C ALA A 168 9.87 10.59 -11.99
N LEU A 169 10.56 9.47 -11.75
CA LEU A 169 10.45 8.70 -10.50
C LEU A 169 11.19 9.37 -9.33
N VAL A 170 10.59 9.32 -8.14
CA VAL A 170 11.15 9.87 -6.88
C VAL A 170 11.67 8.77 -5.96
N GLY A 171 10.97 7.63 -5.91
CA GLY A 171 11.27 6.53 -5.01
C GLY A 171 10.18 5.47 -5.06
N GLY A 172 10.19 4.54 -4.10
CA GLY A 172 9.10 3.57 -3.94
C GLY A 172 8.13 4.00 -2.87
N HIS A 173 6.82 3.89 -3.11
CA HIS A 173 5.82 4.23 -2.10
C HIS A 173 4.83 3.10 -1.87
N CYS A 174 4.25 3.07 -0.67
CA CYS A 174 3.16 2.18 -0.32
C CYS A 174 1.98 2.98 0.22
N ALA A 175 0.79 2.70 -0.28
CA ALA A 175 -0.46 3.36 0.09
C ALA A 175 -1.63 2.36 0.09
N CYS A 176 -2.86 2.84 0.25
CA CYS A 176 -4.04 1.98 0.28
C CYS A 176 -5.06 2.40 -0.78
N ILE A 177 -5.45 1.50 -1.68
CA ILE A 177 -6.54 1.75 -2.65
C ILE A 177 -7.86 1.46 -1.94
N THR A 178 -8.76 2.42 -1.94
CA THR A 178 -10.02 2.39 -1.16
C THR A 178 -11.25 2.45 -2.04
N GLY A 179 -11.11 2.56 -3.35
CA GLY A 179 -12.26 2.54 -4.23
C GLY A 179 -11.91 2.55 -5.70
N ALA A 180 -12.89 2.17 -6.51
CA ALA A 180 -12.86 2.26 -7.95
C ALA A 180 -14.14 2.95 -8.40
N ASP A 181 -14.02 3.97 -9.24
CA ASP A 181 -15.14 4.53 -9.98
C ASP A 181 -15.10 4.01 -11.41
N ILE A 182 -16.03 3.12 -11.75
CA ILE A 182 -16.07 2.46 -13.07
C ILE A 182 -16.59 3.42 -14.14
N ARG A 183 -17.50 4.33 -13.76
CA ARG A 183 -18.10 5.29 -14.68
C ARG A 183 -17.09 6.34 -15.09
N TYR A 184 -16.36 6.90 -14.12
CA TYR A 184 -15.39 7.96 -14.33
C TYR A 184 -13.95 7.44 -14.48
N ARG A 185 -13.75 6.13 -14.37
CA ARG A 185 -12.51 5.40 -14.68
C ARG A 185 -11.30 5.86 -13.87
N PHE A 186 -11.44 5.85 -12.55
CA PHE A 186 -10.33 6.15 -11.63
C PHE A 186 -10.37 5.28 -10.37
N LEU A 187 -9.21 5.12 -9.74
CA LEU A 187 -9.09 4.55 -8.41
C LEU A 187 -8.91 5.66 -7.38
N THR A 188 -9.43 5.44 -6.16
CA THR A 188 -9.13 6.31 -5.02
C THR A 188 -8.04 5.67 -4.17
N ILE A 189 -7.02 6.46 -3.84
CA ILE A 189 -5.92 6.06 -2.95
C ILE A 189 -5.98 6.91 -1.68
N LYS A 190 -5.91 6.22 -0.54
CA LYS A 190 -5.64 6.78 0.78
C LYS A 190 -4.13 6.81 1.02
N ASN A 191 -3.58 8.01 1.15
CA ASN A 191 -2.17 8.21 1.47
C ASN A 191 -1.98 8.41 2.99
N SER A 192 -0.73 8.35 3.45
CA SER A 192 -0.32 8.46 4.85
C SER A 192 0.51 9.72 5.12
N TRP A 193 0.19 10.83 4.47
CA TRP A 193 0.87 12.13 4.63
C TRP A 193 -0.03 13.18 5.29
N GLY A 194 -0.94 12.72 6.16
CA GLY A 194 -1.88 13.58 6.88
C GLY A 194 -2.97 14.18 6.00
N THR A 195 -3.86 14.96 6.64
CA THR A 195 -5.05 15.54 6.01
C THR A 195 -4.73 16.74 5.11
N GLY A 196 -3.58 17.37 5.31
CA GLY A 196 -3.13 18.52 4.51
C GLY A 196 -2.66 18.15 3.10
N TRP A 197 -2.44 16.86 2.82
CA TRP A 197 -2.04 16.40 1.50
C TRP A 197 -3.25 15.95 0.67
N GLY A 198 -3.28 16.36 -0.61
CA GLY A 198 -4.34 16.00 -1.55
C GLY A 198 -5.73 16.42 -1.07
N ALA A 199 -6.74 15.61 -1.40
CA ALA A 199 -8.11 15.77 -0.92
C ALA A 199 -8.29 15.05 0.42
N ASN A 200 -7.95 15.72 1.53
CA ASN A 200 -8.06 15.18 2.90
C ASN A 200 -7.32 13.84 3.11
N GLY A 201 -6.06 13.80 2.65
CA GLY A 201 -5.19 12.62 2.69
C GLY A 201 -5.49 11.59 1.59
N CYS A 202 -6.26 11.95 0.57
CA CYS A 202 -6.63 11.07 -0.54
C CYS A 202 -6.24 11.68 -1.90
N CYS A 203 -6.09 10.82 -2.89
CA CYS A 203 -6.01 11.22 -4.30
C CYS A 203 -6.79 10.26 -5.20
N HIS A 204 -6.95 10.66 -6.45
CA HIS A 204 -7.47 9.86 -7.54
C HIS A 204 -6.37 9.58 -8.57
N ILE A 205 -6.34 8.38 -9.11
CA ILE A 205 -5.48 8.04 -10.25
C ILE A 205 -6.36 7.45 -11.35
N SER A 206 -6.20 7.96 -12.58
CA SER A 206 -6.95 7.47 -13.73
C SER A 206 -6.59 6.00 -14.02
N PHE A 207 -7.52 5.23 -14.58
CA PHE A 207 -7.24 3.85 -14.99
C PHE A 207 -6.03 3.74 -15.93
N PRO A 208 -5.86 4.57 -16.98
CA PRO A 208 -4.68 4.51 -17.84
C PRO A 208 -3.37 4.75 -17.11
N ASP A 209 -3.33 5.71 -16.18
CA ASP A 209 -2.10 5.97 -15.41
C ASP A 209 -1.82 4.87 -14.39
N PHE A 210 -2.87 4.30 -13.80
CA PHE A 210 -2.72 3.15 -12.92
C PHE A 210 -2.23 1.90 -13.66
N GLU A 211 -2.68 1.65 -14.89
CA GLU A 211 -2.18 0.55 -15.72
C GLU A 211 -0.69 0.71 -16.05
N LYS A 212 -0.24 1.93 -16.38
CA LYS A 212 1.19 2.23 -16.55
C LYS A 212 1.99 1.98 -15.27
N LEU A 213 1.46 2.45 -14.14
CA LEU A 213 2.06 2.26 -12.81
C LEU A 213 2.19 0.77 -12.47
N LEU A 214 1.14 -0.01 -12.72
CA LEU A 214 1.14 -1.45 -12.49
C LEU A 214 2.17 -2.16 -13.39
N ALA A 215 2.21 -1.81 -14.68
CA ALA A 215 3.19 -2.33 -15.63
C ALA A 215 4.64 -1.97 -15.23
N ASN A 216 4.84 -0.82 -14.58
CA ASN A 216 6.14 -0.35 -14.11
C ASN A 216 6.40 -0.79 -12.66
N LYS A 217 6.38 -2.10 -12.41
CA LYS A 217 6.72 -2.70 -11.10
C LYS A 217 5.79 -2.26 -9.96
N GLY A 218 4.52 -1.98 -10.28
CA GLY A 218 3.49 -1.88 -9.26
C GLY A 218 3.06 -3.26 -8.75
N GLU A 219 2.61 -3.31 -7.51
CA GLU A 219 2.04 -4.50 -6.88
C GLU A 219 0.81 -4.11 -6.06
N VAL A 220 -0.19 -4.98 -6.09
CA VAL A 220 -1.43 -4.78 -5.34
C VAL A 220 -1.80 -6.05 -4.63
N ALA A 221 -2.07 -5.94 -3.34
CA ALA A 221 -2.50 -7.05 -2.50
C ALA A 221 -3.78 -6.73 -1.75
N PHE A 222 -4.60 -7.75 -1.54
CA PHE A 222 -5.80 -7.68 -0.71
C PHE A 222 -5.59 -8.53 0.53
N ILE A 223 -5.92 -7.99 1.70
CA ILE A 223 -5.80 -8.73 2.96
C ILE A 223 -7.08 -9.54 3.22
N GLN A 224 -6.91 -10.75 3.75
CA GLN A 224 -8.01 -11.62 4.13
C GLN A 224 -8.18 -11.58 5.65
N GLN A 225 -9.40 -11.34 6.12
CA GLN A 225 -9.70 -11.30 7.55
C GLN A 225 -9.42 -12.66 8.22
N VAL A 226 -9.04 -12.63 9.50
CA VAL A 226 -8.93 -13.84 10.31
C VAL A 226 -10.30 -14.49 10.43
N GLN A 227 -10.42 -15.78 10.09
CA GLN A 227 -11.66 -16.51 10.30
C GLN A 227 -11.95 -16.56 11.81
N LYS A 228 -13.04 -15.94 12.24
CA LYS A 228 -13.55 -16.13 13.61
C LYS A 228 -14.07 -17.56 13.68
N ILE A 229 -13.39 -18.43 14.44
CA ILE A 229 -13.98 -19.72 14.83
C ILE A 229 -15.30 -19.40 15.51
N GLN A 230 -16.42 -19.74 14.88
CA GLN A 230 -17.69 -19.80 15.59
C GLN A 230 -17.49 -20.85 16.69
N LYS A 231 -17.30 -20.40 17.93
CA LYS A 231 -17.50 -21.28 19.07
C LYS A 231 -18.97 -21.69 19.00
N GLY A 232 -19.20 -22.94 18.59
CA GLY A 232 -20.51 -23.55 18.67
C GLY A 232 -21.04 -23.40 20.08
N GLU A 233 -22.31 -23.04 20.17
CA GLU A 233 -23.11 -23.03 21.39
C GLU A 233 -23.07 -24.40 22.11
#